data_AF-A0A2A4QUS7-F1
#
_entry.id   AF-A0A2A4QUS7-F1
#
_cell.length_a   1.000
_cell.length_b   1.000
_cell.length_c   1.000
_cell.angle_alpha   90.00
_cell.angle_beta   90.00
_cell.angle_gamma   90.00
#
_symmetry.space_group_name_H-M   'P 1'
#
loop_
_entity.id
_entity.type
_entity.pdbx_description
1 polymer ?
#
loop_
_entity_poly.entity_id
_entity_poly.type
_entity_poly.pdbx_seq_one_letter_code
_entity_poly.pdbx_strand_id
1 'polypeptide(L)'
;MKWLEEIFFSATFGGEALSLAAAQAVMTIVDRDDIPAQLEETGRILMDGLNEIIKDNDASDFLEVVGHPSWSFFLVKDYKNYEGLHLKTYFLQEMFARGILTLGLHNMSAAHSAEDIENTLHAYAEVIPLLKTNADNGTIDRALLTDPLQPLFSVR
;
A
#
# COMPACT_ATOMS: atom_id res chain seq x y z
N MET A 1 -5.13 -12.09 -32.82
CA MET A 1 -4.17 -13.22 -32.79
C MET A 1 -3.45 -13.50 -34.11
N LYS A 2 -3.84 -12.92 -35.27
CA LYS A 2 -3.17 -13.14 -36.58
C LYS A 2 -1.66 -12.83 -36.67
N TRP A 3 -1.09 -12.11 -35.71
CA TRP A 3 0.31 -11.68 -35.70
C TRP A 3 1.24 -12.61 -34.89
N LEU A 4 0.70 -13.68 -34.29
CA LEU A 4 1.42 -14.61 -33.42
C LEU A 4 1.41 -16.05 -33.97
N GLU A 5 0.98 -16.26 -35.22
CA GLU A 5 0.76 -17.59 -35.80
C GLU A 5 2.06 -18.41 -35.97
N GLU A 6 3.22 -17.76 -36.02
CA GLU A 6 4.54 -18.41 -36.19
C GLU A 6 5.43 -18.40 -34.93
N ILE A 7 4.92 -17.93 -33.77
CA ILE A 7 5.73 -17.85 -32.56
C ILE A 7 5.59 -19.14 -31.74
N PHE A 8 6.69 -19.86 -31.56
CA PHE A 8 6.78 -20.99 -30.65
C PHE A 8 6.93 -20.49 -29.20
N PHE A 9 5.94 -20.77 -28.36
CA PHE A 9 6.01 -20.53 -26.92
C PHE A 9 6.36 -21.85 -26.21
N SER A 10 7.48 -21.85 -25.48
CA SER A 10 7.85 -22.94 -24.58
C SER A 10 8.18 -22.36 -23.22
N ALA A 11 7.68 -23.02 -22.18
CA ALA A 11 7.94 -22.70 -20.80
C ALA A 11 8.16 -24.00 -20.04
N THR A 12 9.33 -24.17 -19.42
CA THR A 12 9.73 -25.37 -18.67
C THR A 12 8.67 -25.82 -17.66
N PHE A 13 7.93 -24.87 -17.08
CA PHE A 13 6.90 -25.10 -16.07
C PHE A 13 5.54 -24.52 -16.46
N GLY A 14 5.30 -24.21 -17.74
CA GLY A 14 4.10 -23.48 -18.18
C GLY A 14 2.76 -24.18 -17.95
N GLY A 15 2.77 -25.46 -17.56
CA GLY A 15 1.59 -26.25 -17.22
C GLY A 15 1.91 -27.32 -16.19
N GLU A 16 2.82 -27.03 -15.26
CA GLU A 16 3.19 -28.00 -14.22
C GLU A 16 2.04 -28.23 -13.21
N ALA A 17 1.98 -29.44 -12.66
CA ALA A 17 0.81 -29.92 -11.94
C ALA A 17 0.52 -29.19 -10.62
N LEU A 18 1.54 -28.70 -9.91
CA LEU A 18 1.40 -28.05 -8.61
C LEU A 18 0.65 -26.71 -8.73
N SER A 19 1.04 -25.84 -9.65
CA SER A 19 0.40 -24.55 -9.90
C SER A 19 -1.02 -24.73 -10.43
N LEU A 20 -1.27 -25.75 -11.27
CA LEU A 20 -2.63 -26.05 -11.74
C LEU A 20 -3.53 -26.53 -10.61
N ALA A 21 -3.03 -27.40 -9.72
CA ALA A 21 -3.78 -27.84 -8.54
C ALA A 21 -4.05 -26.68 -7.57
N ALA A 22 -3.05 -25.83 -7.32
CA ALA A 22 -3.21 -24.64 -6.49
C ALA A 22 -4.21 -23.64 -7.09
N ALA A 23 -4.11 -23.36 -8.39
CA ALA A 23 -5.04 -22.49 -9.09
C ALA A 23 -6.48 -23.01 -9.03
N GLN A 24 -6.69 -24.31 -9.25
CA GLN A 24 -8.02 -24.91 -9.12
C GLN A 24 -8.59 -24.76 -7.69
N ALA A 25 -7.77 -25.00 -6.68
CA ALA A 25 -8.17 -24.85 -5.28
C ALA A 25 -8.52 -23.38 -4.95
N VAL A 26 -7.70 -22.43 -5.39
CA VAL A 26 -7.95 -20.99 -5.21
C VAL A 26 -9.23 -20.57 -5.92
N MET A 27 -9.42 -20.92 -7.20
CA MET A 27 -10.63 -20.55 -7.96
C MET A 27 -11.90 -21.11 -7.31
N THR A 28 -11.83 -22.33 -6.75
CA THR A 28 -12.97 -22.92 -6.03
C THR A 28 -13.34 -22.09 -4.78
N ILE A 29 -12.34 -21.58 -4.04
CA ILE A 29 -12.56 -20.72 -2.87
C ILE A 29 -13.09 -19.34 -3.30
N VAL A 30 -12.48 -18.76 -4.34
CA VAL A 30 -12.87 -17.46 -4.90
C VAL A 30 -14.34 -17.44 -5.31
N ASP A 31 -14.79 -18.47 -6.03
CA ASP A 31 -16.18 -18.58 -6.49
C ASP A 31 -17.14 -18.88 -5.35
N ARG A 32 -16.76 -19.74 -4.40
CA ARG A 32 -17.62 -20.16 -3.28
C ARG A 32 -17.88 -19.03 -2.29
N ASP A 33 -16.83 -18.28 -1.94
CA ASP A 33 -16.86 -17.31 -0.85
C ASP A 33 -17.01 -15.86 -1.33
N ASP A 34 -17.08 -15.63 -2.64
CA ASP A 34 -17.09 -14.29 -3.26
C ASP A 34 -15.95 -13.40 -2.72
N ILE A 35 -14.74 -13.93 -2.82
CA ILE A 35 -13.53 -13.27 -2.32
C ILE A 35 -13.39 -11.83 -2.88
N PRO A 36 -13.67 -11.53 -4.16
CA PRO A 36 -13.59 -10.16 -4.67
C PRO A 36 -14.45 -9.16 -3.88
N ALA A 37 -15.68 -9.53 -3.53
CA ALA A 37 -16.57 -8.68 -2.73
C ALA A 37 -16.01 -8.45 -1.33
N GLN A 38 -15.48 -9.49 -0.66
CA GLN A 38 -14.87 -9.36 0.67
C GLN A 38 -13.65 -8.43 0.66
N LEU A 39 -12.80 -8.55 -0.36
CA LEU A 39 -11.63 -7.68 -0.52
C LEU A 39 -12.03 -6.23 -0.77
N GLU A 40 -13.09 -6.02 -1.56
CA GLU A 40 -13.61 -4.69 -1.81
C GLU A 40 -14.17 -4.04 -0.54
N GLU A 41 -14.99 -4.77 0.22
CA GLU A 41 -15.59 -4.29 1.47
C GLU A 41 -14.51 -3.93 2.50
N THR A 42 -13.60 -4.86 2.79
CA THR A 42 -12.52 -4.65 3.75
C THR A 42 -11.60 -3.50 3.33
N GLY A 43 -11.28 -3.43 2.04
CA GLY A 43 -10.47 -2.37 1.48
C GLY A 43 -11.14 -1.00 1.56
N ARG A 44 -12.46 -0.94 1.41
CA ARG A 44 -13.23 0.30 1.47
C ARG A 44 -13.25 0.86 2.88
N ILE A 45 -13.41 0.00 3.90
CA ILE A 45 -13.31 0.38 5.31
C ILE A 45 -11.96 1.04 5.59
N LEU A 46 -10.86 0.41 5.15
CA LEU A 46 -9.52 0.97 5.31
C LEU A 46 -9.36 2.32 4.59
N MET A 47 -9.79 2.40 3.32
CA MET A 47 -9.67 3.62 2.53
C MET A 47 -10.48 4.78 3.10
N ASP A 48 -11.73 4.53 3.49
CA ASP A 48 -12.62 5.57 4.03
C ASP A 48 -12.09 6.08 5.38
N GLY A 49 -11.73 5.17 6.29
CA GLY A 49 -11.14 5.55 7.57
C GLY A 49 -9.82 6.31 7.43
N LEU A 50 -8.95 5.89 6.50
CA LEU A 50 -7.70 6.60 6.25
C LEU A 50 -7.92 8.00 5.62
N ASN A 51 -8.89 8.13 4.72
CA ASN A 51 -9.26 9.43 4.15
C ASN A 51 -9.81 10.38 5.22
N GLU A 52 -10.60 9.88 6.18
CA GLU A 52 -11.06 10.65 7.33
C GLU A 52 -9.88 11.11 8.19
N ILE A 53 -8.95 10.22 8.55
CA ILE A 53 -7.75 10.56 9.33
C ILE A 53 -6.93 11.65 8.62
N ILE A 54 -6.71 11.53 7.31
CA ILE A 54 -5.96 12.54 6.53
C ILE A 54 -6.65 13.90 6.59
N LYS A 55 -7.98 13.92 6.45
CA LYS A 55 -8.78 15.15 6.46
C LYS A 55 -8.80 15.80 7.85
N ASP A 56 -9.00 15.02 8.90
CA ASP A 56 -9.09 15.51 10.28
C ASP A 56 -7.76 16.08 10.80
N ASN A 57 -6.65 15.71 10.16
CA ASN A 57 -5.31 16.22 10.45
C ASN A 57 -4.85 17.32 9.47
N ASP A 58 -5.74 17.87 8.65
CA ASP A 58 -5.43 18.90 7.64
C ASP A 58 -4.22 18.53 6.76
N ALA A 59 -4.10 17.25 6.39
CA ALA A 59 -2.95 16.70 5.69
C ALA A 59 -3.21 16.42 4.20
N SER A 60 -4.41 16.74 3.70
CA SER A 60 -4.83 16.50 2.31
C SER A 60 -3.99 17.24 1.26
N ASP A 61 -3.22 18.26 1.66
CA ASP A 61 -2.30 18.98 0.77
C ASP A 61 -1.20 18.08 0.18
N PHE A 62 -0.82 17.02 0.89
CA PHE A 62 0.31 16.17 0.50
C PHE A 62 0.10 14.67 0.73
N LEU A 63 -0.96 14.27 1.42
CA LEU A 63 -1.34 12.87 1.62
C LEU A 63 -2.63 12.56 0.87
N GLU A 64 -2.68 11.40 0.23
CA GLU A 64 -3.85 10.95 -0.52
C GLU A 64 -3.91 9.42 -0.56
N VAL A 65 -5.11 8.86 -0.53
CA VAL A 65 -5.34 7.43 -0.80
C VAL A 65 -6.05 7.27 -2.13
N VAL A 66 -5.45 6.51 -3.05
CA VAL A 66 -6.01 6.29 -4.39
C VAL A 66 -6.02 4.81 -4.77
N GLY A 67 -6.76 4.46 -5.81
CA GLY A 67 -6.80 3.11 -6.37
C GLY A 67 -8.13 2.41 -6.14
N HIS A 68 -8.10 1.07 -6.22
CA HIS A 68 -9.26 0.24 -5.98
C HIS A 68 -9.27 -0.24 -4.52
N PRO A 69 -10.41 -0.45 -3.85
CA PRO A 69 -10.43 -0.95 -2.47
C PRO A 69 -9.59 -2.21 -2.24
N SER A 70 -9.63 -3.18 -3.15
CA SER A 70 -8.80 -4.40 -3.03
C SER A 70 -7.29 -4.15 -3.21
N TRP A 71 -6.90 -3.03 -3.85
CA TRP A 71 -5.51 -2.63 -4.06
C TRP A 71 -5.37 -1.11 -4.16
N SER A 72 -4.98 -0.48 -3.05
CA SER A 72 -4.89 0.98 -2.93
C SER A 72 -3.47 1.44 -2.58
N PHE A 73 -3.24 2.74 -2.78
CA PHE A 73 -1.95 3.39 -2.67
C PHE A 73 -2.07 4.58 -1.71
N PHE A 74 -1.21 4.65 -0.71
CA PHE A 74 -1.00 5.83 0.11
C PHE A 74 0.11 6.68 -0.52
N LEU A 75 -0.29 7.81 -1.10
CA LEU A 75 0.60 8.73 -1.79
C LEU A 75 1.10 9.80 -0.82
N VAL A 76 2.40 10.03 -0.86
CA VAL A 76 3.08 11.11 -0.13
C VAL A 76 3.73 12.01 -1.18
N LYS A 77 3.18 13.21 -1.34
CA LYS A 77 3.66 14.23 -2.28
C LYS A 77 4.71 15.12 -1.61
N ASP A 78 5.40 15.91 -2.42
CA ASP A 78 6.25 16.97 -1.91
C ASP A 78 5.42 17.93 -1.04
N TYR A 79 5.98 18.35 0.08
CA TYR A 79 5.31 19.25 1.00
C TYR A 79 6.29 20.19 1.67
N LYS A 80 5.98 21.48 1.63
CA LYS A 80 6.84 22.55 2.15
C LYS A 80 8.25 22.46 1.55
N ASN A 81 9.24 22.16 2.38
CA ASN A 81 10.65 22.08 2.01
C ASN A 81 11.13 20.63 1.82
N TYR A 82 10.23 19.65 1.85
CA TYR A 82 10.57 18.23 1.76
C TYR A 82 10.04 17.58 0.49
N GLU A 83 10.91 16.79 -0.14
CA GLU A 83 10.52 15.87 -1.21
C GLU A 83 9.68 14.72 -0.64
N GLY A 84 8.75 14.21 -1.43
CA GLY A 84 7.84 13.14 -1.03
C GLY A 84 8.57 11.87 -0.59
N LEU A 85 9.76 11.57 -1.14
CA LEU A 85 10.57 10.42 -0.71
C LEU A 85 11.15 10.60 0.70
N HIS A 86 11.51 11.83 1.11
CA HIS A 86 11.96 12.09 2.47
C HIS A 86 10.82 11.89 3.47
N LEU A 87 9.65 12.46 3.16
CA LEU A 87 8.44 12.30 3.97
C LEU A 87 7.99 10.83 4.03
N LYS A 88 8.05 10.13 2.89
CA LYS A 88 7.73 8.70 2.81
C LYS A 88 8.69 7.86 3.65
N THR A 89 9.97 8.22 3.72
CA THR A 89 10.94 7.50 4.57
C THR A 89 10.56 7.62 6.04
N TYR A 90 10.22 8.83 6.49
CA TYR A 90 9.77 9.05 7.88
C TYR A 90 8.47 8.31 8.17
N PHE A 91 7.49 8.36 7.27
CA PHE A 91 6.28 7.57 7.37
C PHE A 91 6.57 6.07 7.53
N LEU A 92 7.42 5.49 6.67
CA LEU A 92 7.76 4.07 6.72
C LEU A 92 8.44 3.70 8.04
N GLN A 93 9.39 4.51 8.52
CA GLN A 93 10.02 4.33 9.82
C GLN A 93 8.97 4.23 10.94
N GLU A 94 8.04 5.18 10.99
CA GLU A 94 7.05 5.24 12.05
C GLU A 94 6.00 4.13 11.97
N MET A 95 5.63 3.68 10.76
CA MET A 95 4.76 2.53 10.56
C MET A 95 5.45 1.23 10.97
N PHE A 96 6.73 1.05 10.61
CA PHE A 96 7.50 -0.13 11.00
C PHE A 96 7.69 -0.21 12.52
N ALA A 97 7.93 0.93 13.19
CA ALA A 97 8.01 0.99 14.64
C ALA A 97 6.70 0.55 15.34
N ARG A 98 5.57 0.63 14.64
CA ARG A 98 4.23 0.19 15.09
C ARG A 98 3.85 -1.20 14.59
N GLY A 99 4.78 -1.92 13.95
CA GLY A 99 4.55 -3.27 13.46
C GLY A 99 3.80 -3.37 12.14
N ILE A 100 3.55 -2.25 11.44
CA ILE A 100 2.87 -2.26 10.14
C ILE A 100 3.90 -2.27 9.02
N LEU A 101 4.05 -3.42 8.36
CA LEU A 101 4.92 -3.58 7.20
C LEU A 101 4.21 -3.10 5.93
N THR A 102 4.56 -1.90 5.46
CA THR A 102 3.98 -1.29 4.27
C THR A 102 5.05 -0.67 3.37
N LEU A 103 4.71 -0.46 2.10
CA LEU A 103 5.46 0.39 1.16
C LEU A 103 4.60 1.58 0.69
N GLY A 104 3.51 1.88 1.40
CA GLY A 104 2.44 2.76 0.95
C GLY A 104 1.46 2.07 0.00
N LEU A 105 1.34 0.75 0.10
CA LEU A 105 0.42 -0.08 -0.70
C LEU A 105 -0.44 -0.89 0.27
N HIS A 106 -1.74 -0.95 0.02
CA HIS A 106 -2.66 -1.86 0.73
C HIS A 106 -3.10 -2.93 -0.26
N ASN A 107 -2.53 -4.13 -0.12
CA ASN A 107 -2.96 -5.30 -0.88
C ASN A 107 -3.92 -6.08 0.01
N MET A 108 -5.22 -5.97 -0.24
CA MET A 108 -6.21 -6.65 0.58
C MET A 108 -6.09 -8.16 0.40
N SER A 109 -6.28 -8.88 1.49
CA SER A 109 -6.24 -10.34 1.58
C SER A 109 -7.46 -10.80 2.35
N ALA A 110 -8.03 -11.94 1.97
CA ALA A 110 -9.14 -12.56 2.69
C ALA A 110 -8.74 -13.02 4.11
N ALA A 111 -7.44 -13.00 4.43
CA ALA A 111 -6.94 -13.27 5.76
C ALA A 111 -7.01 -12.06 6.71
N HIS A 112 -7.19 -10.83 6.21
CA HIS A 112 -7.31 -9.67 7.09
C HIS A 112 -8.62 -9.72 7.87
N SER A 113 -8.49 -9.61 9.18
CA SER A 113 -9.61 -9.44 10.09
C SER A 113 -9.95 -7.96 10.25
N ALA A 114 -11.11 -7.67 10.85
CA ALA A 114 -11.48 -6.30 11.21
C ALA A 114 -10.46 -5.68 12.19
N GLU A 115 -9.89 -6.49 13.09
CA GLU A 115 -8.85 -6.06 14.05
C GLU A 115 -7.56 -5.65 13.33
N ASP A 116 -7.17 -6.36 12.26
CA ASP A 116 -6.00 -5.96 11.46
C ASP A 116 -6.20 -4.59 10.80
N ILE A 117 -7.41 -4.32 10.32
CA ILE A 117 -7.77 -3.03 9.71
C ILE A 117 -7.79 -1.93 10.76
N GLU A 118 -8.39 -2.18 11.92
CA GLU A 118 -8.42 -1.23 13.04
C GLU A 118 -7.01 -0.91 13.54
N ASN A 119 -6.16 -1.91 13.73
CA ASN A 119 -4.75 -1.73 14.11
C ASN A 119 -3.98 -0.90 13.09
N THR A 120 -4.23 -1.14 11.80
CA THR A 120 -3.61 -0.36 10.71
C THR A 120 -4.07 1.09 10.73
N LEU A 121 -5.38 1.34 10.86
CA LEU A 121 -5.95 2.69 10.96
C LEU A 121 -5.46 3.42 12.20
N HIS A 122 -5.34 2.73 13.34
CA HIS A 122 -4.79 3.31 14.56
C HIS A 122 -3.33 3.75 14.38
N ALA A 123 -2.50 2.92 13.72
CA ALA A 123 -1.14 3.31 13.37
C ALA A 123 -1.12 4.56 12.47
N TYR A 124 -1.98 4.63 11.45
CA TYR A 124 -2.11 5.84 10.62
C TYR A 124 -2.52 7.08 11.43
N ALA A 125 -3.49 6.93 12.36
CA ALA A 125 -3.97 7.99 13.22
C ALA A 125 -2.88 8.54 14.15
N GLU A 126 -1.91 7.71 14.55
CA GLU A 126 -0.73 8.18 15.29
C GLU A 126 0.34 8.82 14.39
N VAL A 127 0.58 8.25 13.20
CA VAL A 127 1.72 8.65 12.35
C VAL A 127 1.44 9.91 11.54
N ILE A 128 0.23 10.09 11.01
CA ILE A 128 -0.12 11.26 10.19
C ILE A 128 0.08 12.60 10.93
N PRO A 129 -0.38 12.77 12.19
CA PRO A 129 -0.11 13.99 12.96
C PRO A 129 1.39 14.25 13.18
N LEU A 130 2.17 13.19 13.45
CA LEU A 130 3.63 13.30 13.64
C LEU A 130 4.32 13.74 12.35
N LEU A 131 3.94 13.13 11.22
CA LEU A 131 4.46 13.48 9.90
C LEU A 131 4.13 14.93 9.54
N LYS A 132 2.88 15.37 9.74
CA LYS A 132 2.45 16.75 9.50
C LYS A 132 3.24 17.72 10.36
N THR A 133 3.31 17.47 11.66
CA THR A 133 3.99 18.35 12.63
C THR A 133 5.47 18.49 12.31
N ASN A 134 6.16 17.38 12.00
CA ASN A 134 7.58 17.43 11.67
C ASN A 134 7.83 18.10 10.32
N ALA A 135 6.96 17.91 9.34
CA ALA A 135 7.08 18.55 8.03
C ALA A 135 6.86 20.07 8.14
N ASP A 136 5.85 20.52 8.90
CA ASP A 136 5.59 21.94 9.14
C ASP A 136 6.73 22.64 9.89
N ASN A 137 7.32 21.96 10.87
CA ASN A 137 8.39 22.50 11.71
C ASN A 137 9.79 22.38 11.08
N GLY A 138 9.93 21.71 9.94
CA GLY A 138 11.24 21.49 9.34
C GLY A 138 12.13 20.55 10.16
N THR A 139 11.55 19.56 10.83
CA THR A 139 12.26 18.66 11.77
C THR A 139 12.35 17.21 11.30
N ILE A 140 11.88 16.88 10.10
CA ILE A 140 11.93 15.51 9.55
C ILE A 140 13.37 14.97 9.55
N ASP A 141 14.36 15.77 9.12
CA ASP A 141 15.77 15.32 9.05
C ASP A 141 16.35 14.92 10.41
N ARG A 142 15.87 15.55 11.49
CA ARG A 142 16.29 15.24 12.87
C ARG A 142 15.54 14.05 13.45
N ALA A 143 14.33 13.79 12.95
CA ALA A 143 13.48 12.70 13.40
C ALA A 143 13.76 11.38 12.67
N LEU A 144 14.40 11.43 11.50
CA LEU A 144 14.85 10.27 10.76
C LEU A 144 16.00 9.55 11.49
N LEU A 145 15.92 8.22 11.52
CA LEU A 145 16.92 7.32 12.06
C LEU A 145 17.74 6.62 10.97
N THR A 146 17.40 6.89 9.70
CA THR A 146 18.02 6.30 8.51
C THR A 146 18.08 7.32 7.39
N ASP A 147 18.95 7.07 6.42
CA ASP A 147 19.02 7.89 5.21
C ASP A 147 17.71 7.82 4.40
N PRO A 148 17.24 8.96 3.84
CA PRO A 148 16.07 9.02 2.97
C PRO A 148 16.16 8.12 1.73
N LEU A 149 15.02 7.54 1.34
CA LEU A 149 14.86 6.82 0.08
C LEU A 149 15.33 7.65 -1.11
N GLN A 150 16.07 7.02 -2.02
CA GLN A 150 16.53 7.61 -3.26
C GLN A 150 15.92 6.88 -4.46
N PRO A 151 15.67 7.56 -5.60
CA PRO A 151 15.26 6.90 -6.82
C PRO A 151 16.26 5.83 -7.26
N LEU A 152 15.78 4.60 -7.49
CA LEU A 152 16.65 3.50 -7.95
C LEU A 152 17.14 3.71 -9.39
N PHE A 153 16.32 4.34 -10.22
CA PHE A 153 16.65 4.70 -11.59
C PHE A 153 16.67 6.22 -11.72
N SER A 154 17.78 6.76 -12.22
CA SER A 154 17.86 8.13 -12.71
C SER A 154 17.87 8.09 -14.23
N VAL A 155 17.08 8.97 -14.86
CA VAL A 155 17.19 9.22 -16.30
C VAL A 155 18.55 9.89 -16.50
N ARG A 156 19.42 9.25 -17.30
CA ARG A 156 20.71 9.82 -17.70
C ARG A 156 20.53 10.91 -18.75
#